data_AF-A0A432F2J6-F1
#
_entry.id   AF-A0A432F2J6-F1
#
_cell.length_a   1.000
_cell.length_b   1.000
_cell.length_c   1.000
_cell.angle_alpha   90.00
_cell.angle_beta   90.00
_cell.angle_gamma   90.00
#
_symmetry.space_group_name_H-M   'P 1'
#
loop_
_entity.id
_entity.type
_entity.pdbx_description
1 polymer ?
#
loop_
_entity_poly.entity_id
_entity_poly.type
_entity_poly.pdbx_seq_one_letter_code
_entity_poly.pdbx_strand_id
1 'polypeptide(L)'
;IYQKKKEIPKAIEQLEKAQAIYQKIVEKDKSNAELQRSSTVPLFQLMNLYAQNKQQTLAIKSGEQAVEILNQLQQQGKLYGEHKEWPAIFKQALDQVKAGK
;
A
#
# COMPACT_ATOMS: atom_id res chain seq x y z
N ILE A 1 -14.55 -18.47 12.13
CA ILE A 1 -14.89 -17.14 11.58
C ILE A 1 -14.59 -15.98 12.57
N TYR A 2 -14.60 -16.19 13.89
CA TYR A 2 -14.34 -15.12 14.89
C TYR A 2 -12.87 -14.69 15.10
N GLN A 3 -11.87 -15.53 14.79
CA GLN A 3 -10.44 -15.21 15.00
C GLN A 3 -9.90 -14.16 14.01
N LYS A 4 -10.17 -14.31 12.70
CA LYS A 4 -9.73 -13.34 11.68
C LYS A 4 -10.15 -11.89 11.98
N LYS A 5 -11.37 -11.67 12.47
CA LYS A 5 -11.85 -10.30 12.81
C LYS A 5 -11.11 -9.67 13.98
N LYS A 6 -10.62 -10.45 14.95
CA LYS A 6 -9.80 -9.94 16.07
C LYS A 6 -8.34 -9.68 15.66
N GLU A 7 -7.88 -10.31 14.58
CA GLU A 7 -6.52 -10.14 14.06
C GLU A 7 -6.36 -8.92 13.15
N ILE A 8 -7.44 -8.44 12.50
CA ILE A 8 -7.41 -7.27 11.62
C ILE A 8 -6.85 -6.02 12.33
N PRO A 9 -7.33 -5.62 13.52
CA PRO A 9 -6.77 -4.45 14.21
C PRO A 9 -5.29 -4.59 14.55
N LYS A 10 -4.86 -5.79 14.97
CA LYS A 10 -3.44 -6.05 15.30
C LYS A 10 -2.58 -6.02 14.04
N ALA A 11 -3.06 -6.55 12.93
CA ALA A 11 -2.36 -6.50 11.65
C ALA A 11 -2.23 -5.06 11.14
N ILE A 12 -3.30 -4.27 11.23
CA ILE A 12 -3.28 -2.83 10.93
C ILE A 12 -2.20 -2.13 11.76
N GLU A 13 -2.18 -2.33 13.08
CA GLU A 13 -1.20 -1.68 13.97
C GLU A 13 0.25 -2.01 13.57
N GLN A 14 0.55 -3.28 13.25
CA GLN A 14 1.90 -3.68 12.84
C GLN A 14 2.28 -3.09 11.48
N LEU A 15 1.33 -3.01 10.55
CA LEU A 15 1.56 -2.43 9.23
C LEU A 15 1.70 -0.91 9.27
N GLU A 16 0.96 -0.20 10.13
CA GLU A 16 1.14 1.22 10.39
C GLU A 16 2.56 1.51 10.93
N LYS A 17 3.06 0.67 11.85
CA LYS A 17 4.45 0.77 12.34
C LYS A 17 5.46 0.54 11.23
N ALA A 18 5.26 -0.50 10.40
CA ALA A 18 6.12 -0.76 9.24
C ALA A 18 6.09 0.44 8.26
N GLN A 19 4.91 1.00 8.01
CA GLN A 19 4.75 2.15 7.13
C GLN A 19 5.48 3.39 7.66
N ALA A 20 5.41 3.64 8.97
CA ALA A 20 6.14 4.75 9.59
C ALA A 20 7.67 4.58 9.48
N ILE A 21 8.18 3.34 9.54
CA ILE A 21 9.59 3.03 9.33
C ILE A 21 9.99 3.30 7.88
N TYR A 22 9.24 2.74 6.92
CA TYR A 22 9.51 2.96 5.50
C TYR A 22 9.43 4.43 5.12
N GLN A 23 8.48 5.19 5.65
CA GLN A 23 8.38 6.62 5.43
C GLN A 23 9.67 7.33 5.86
N LYS A 24 10.16 7.08 7.09
CA LYS A 24 11.42 7.67 7.58
C LYS A 24 12.63 7.29 6.72
N ILE A 25 12.66 6.06 6.21
CA ILE A 25 13.75 5.57 5.37
C ILE A 25 13.72 6.23 3.99
N VAL A 26 12.56 6.27 3.34
CA VAL A 26 12.37 6.90 2.01
C VAL A 26 12.57 8.41 2.09
N GLU A 27 12.19 9.06 3.18
CA GLU A 27 12.44 10.50 3.39
C GLU A 27 13.94 10.81 3.46
N LYS A 28 14.74 9.91 4.05
CA LYS A 28 16.20 10.04 4.13
C LYS A 28 16.89 9.72 2.81
N ASP A 29 16.40 8.74 2.07
CA ASP A 29 16.93 8.38 0.75
C ASP A 29 15.80 8.25 -0.28
N LYS A 30 15.48 9.38 -0.90
CA LYS A 30 14.48 9.47 -1.98
C LYS A 30 15.00 8.94 -3.32
N SER A 31 16.25 8.52 -3.41
CA SER A 31 16.82 7.98 -4.66
C SER A 31 16.64 6.46 -4.74
N ASN A 32 16.50 5.79 -3.59
CA ASN A 32 16.41 4.35 -3.50
C ASN A 32 15.02 3.83 -3.90
N ALA A 33 14.92 3.42 -5.16
CA ALA A 33 13.69 2.88 -5.73
C ALA A 33 13.26 1.53 -5.16
N GLU A 34 14.20 0.72 -4.66
CA GLU A 34 13.87 -0.54 -4.00
C GLU A 34 13.16 -0.28 -2.67
N LEU A 35 13.62 0.71 -1.90
CA LEU A 35 12.96 1.13 -0.66
C LEU A 35 11.60 1.77 -0.92
N GLN A 36 11.50 2.63 -1.95
CA GLN A 36 10.21 3.20 -2.35
C GLN A 36 9.21 2.12 -2.76
N ARG A 37 9.64 1.16 -3.58
CA ARG A 37 8.80 0.04 -3.98
C ARG A 37 8.41 -0.83 -2.80
N SER A 38 9.34 -1.17 -1.93
CA SER A 38 9.06 -1.99 -0.74
C SER A 38 8.08 -1.31 0.21
N SER A 39 8.08 0.02 0.27
CA SER A 39 7.11 0.79 1.04
C SER A 39 5.66 0.67 0.55
N THR A 40 5.43 0.24 -0.70
CA THR A 40 4.07 0.11 -1.24
C THR A 40 3.36 -1.15 -0.75
N VAL A 41 4.11 -2.16 -0.31
CA VAL A 41 3.56 -3.43 0.20
C VAL A 41 2.71 -3.23 1.45
N PRO A 42 3.21 -2.61 2.54
CA PRO A 42 2.38 -2.35 3.72
C PRO A 42 1.21 -1.40 3.42
N LEU A 43 1.37 -0.42 2.53
CA LEU A 43 0.26 0.44 2.09
C LEU A 43 -0.87 -0.35 1.42
N PHE A 44 -0.54 -1.30 0.54
CA PHE A 44 -1.53 -2.13 -0.12
C PHE A 44 -2.25 -3.07 0.85
N GLN A 45 -1.52 -3.64 1.80
CA GLN A 45 -2.11 -4.47 2.86
C GLN A 45 -3.02 -3.64 3.78
N LEU A 46 -2.60 -2.43 4.15
CA LEU A 46 -3.42 -1.49 4.91
C LEU A 46 -4.70 -1.13 4.16
N MET A 47 -4.62 -0.84 2.85
CA MET A 47 -5.81 -0.60 2.02
C MET A 47 -6.83 -1.73 2.17
N ASN A 48 -6.40 -2.98 1.96
CA ASN A 48 -7.28 -4.14 2.03
C ASN A 48 -7.84 -4.37 3.44
N LEU A 49 -7.04 -4.20 4.48
CA LEU A 49 -7.47 -4.41 5.87
C LEU A 49 -8.37 -3.29 6.37
N TYR A 50 -8.11 -2.04 6.02
CA TYR A 50 -8.98 -0.93 6.33
C TYR A 50 -10.33 -1.08 5.62
N ALA A 51 -10.36 -1.52 4.35
CA ALA A 51 -11.61 -1.82 3.65
C ALA A 51 -12.41 -2.90 4.37
N GLN A 52 -11.77 -4.01 4.77
CA GLN A 52 -12.39 -5.08 5.55
C GLN A 52 -12.88 -4.61 6.92
N ASN A 53 -12.20 -3.65 7.54
CA ASN A 53 -12.58 -3.06 8.83
C ASN A 53 -13.56 -1.88 8.69
N LYS A 54 -14.15 -1.67 7.50
CA LYS A 54 -15.09 -0.57 7.19
C LYS A 54 -14.50 0.84 7.36
N GLN A 55 -13.18 0.96 7.31
CA GLN A 55 -12.44 2.23 7.37
C GLN A 55 -12.13 2.73 5.95
N GLN A 56 -13.16 2.99 5.16
CA GLN A 56 -13.03 3.20 3.71
C GLN A 56 -12.15 4.41 3.34
N THR A 57 -12.22 5.51 4.09
CA THR A 57 -11.36 6.68 3.87
C THR A 57 -9.88 6.35 4.03
N LEU A 58 -9.54 5.57 5.08
CA LEU A 58 -8.15 5.14 5.31
C LEU A 58 -7.71 4.14 4.24
N ALA A 59 -8.61 3.24 3.82
CA ALA A 59 -8.34 2.31 2.75
C ALA A 59 -7.96 3.02 1.44
N ILE A 60 -8.81 3.96 1.01
CA ILE A 60 -8.59 4.75 -0.21
C ILE A 60 -7.27 5.51 -0.10
N LYS A 61 -7.02 6.19 1.02
CA LYS A 61 -5.79 6.95 1.24
C LYS A 61 -4.54 6.07 1.09
N SER A 62 -4.51 4.91 1.74
CA SER A 62 -3.36 3.99 1.65
C SER A 62 -3.15 3.48 0.22
N GLY A 63 -4.23 3.16 -0.49
CA GLY A 63 -4.15 2.71 -1.88
C GLY A 63 -3.66 3.81 -2.84
N GLU A 64 -4.15 5.04 -2.68
CA GLU A 64 -3.70 6.20 -3.48
C GLU A 64 -2.21 6.46 -3.28
N GLN A 65 -1.72 6.42 -2.05
CA GLN A 65 -0.29 6.57 -1.76
C GLN A 65 0.54 5.48 -2.44
N ALA A 66 0.08 4.21 -2.40
CA ALA A 66 0.80 3.10 -3.01
C ALA A 66 0.86 3.23 -4.55
N VAL A 67 -0.27 3.58 -5.17
CA VAL A 67 -0.38 3.78 -6.62
C VAL A 67 0.50 4.96 -7.07
N GLU A 68 0.49 6.06 -6.32
CA GLU A 68 1.31 7.24 -6.63
C GLU A 68 2.80 6.90 -6.66
N ILE A 69 3.32 6.23 -5.63
CA ILE A 69 4.72 5.80 -5.58
C ILE A 69 5.07 4.89 -6.76
N LEU A 70 4.21 3.91 -7.05
CA LEU A 70 4.43 2.97 -8.15
C LEU A 70 4.41 3.66 -9.52
N ASN A 71 3.50 4.61 -9.73
CA ASN A 71 3.46 5.41 -10.96
C ASN A 71 4.74 6.22 -11.15
N GLN A 72 5.23 6.87 -10.08
CA GLN A 72 6.50 7.61 -10.13
C GLN A 72 7.67 6.70 -10.47
N LEU A 73 7.75 5.52 -9.85
CA LEU A 73 8.78 4.53 -10.16
C LEU A 73 8.68 4.00 -11.59
N GLN A 74 7.47 3.80 -12.11
CA GLN A 74 7.23 3.37 -13.47
C GLN A 74 7.70 4.42 -14.48
N GLN A 75 7.35 5.69 -14.27
CA GLN A 75 7.77 6.81 -15.11
C GLN A 75 9.29 6.99 -15.12
N GLN A 76 9.95 6.70 -14.00
CA GLN A 76 11.41 6.71 -13.90
C GLN A 76 12.09 5.45 -14.48
N GLY A 77 11.31 4.49 -15.00
CA GLY A 77 11.84 3.23 -15.52
C GLY A 77 12.44 2.31 -14.45
N LYS A 78 12.11 2.51 -13.17
CA LYS A 78 12.70 1.82 -12.01
C LYS A 78 11.91 0.58 -11.57
N LEU A 79 10.84 0.23 -12.28
CA LEU A 79 10.11 -1.02 -12.10
C LEU A 79 10.62 -2.09 -13.07
N TYR A 80 10.88 -3.29 -12.55
CA TYR A 80 11.41 -4.43 -13.30
C TYR A 80 10.72 -5.73 -12.89
N GLY A 81 10.76 -6.73 -13.76
CA GLY A 81 10.09 -8.02 -13.52
C GLY A 81 8.59 -7.84 -13.33
N GLU A 82 8.05 -8.59 -12.36
CA GLU A 82 6.65 -8.56 -11.92
C GLU A 82 6.21 -7.18 -11.40
N HIS A 83 7.14 -6.34 -10.95
CA HIS A 83 6.82 -5.02 -10.42
C HIS A 83 6.25 -4.08 -11.48
N LYS A 84 6.47 -4.34 -12.78
CA LYS A 84 5.90 -3.53 -13.87
C LYS A 84 4.37 -3.60 -13.89
N GLU A 85 3.79 -4.68 -13.38
CA GLU A 85 2.33 -4.87 -13.34
C GLU A 85 1.70 -4.31 -12.06
N TRP A 86 2.50 -4.06 -11.01
CA TRP A 86 2.01 -3.58 -9.72
C TRP A 86 1.20 -2.29 -9.80
N PRO A 87 1.60 -1.23 -10.56
CA PRO A 87 0.76 -0.03 -10.69
C PRO A 87 -0.66 -0.34 -11.15
N ALA A 88 -0.81 -1.22 -12.16
CA ALA A 88 -2.11 -1.61 -12.69
C ALA A 88 -2.92 -2.44 -11.69
N ILE A 89 -2.29 -3.44 -11.06
CA ILE A 89 -2.92 -4.30 -10.04
C ILE A 89 -3.41 -3.45 -8.85
N PHE A 90 -2.57 -2.55 -8.36
CA PHE A 90 -2.89 -1.72 -7.20
C PHE A 90 -4.00 -0.72 -7.53
N LYS A 91 -3.96 -0.13 -8.73
CA LYS A 91 -5.01 0.76 -9.21
C LYS A 91 -6.35 0.04 -9.32
N GLN A 92 -6.38 -1.17 -9.90
CA GLN A 92 -7.61 -1.95 -10.02
C GLN A 92 -8.21 -2.27 -8.65
N ALA A 93 -7.40 -2.68 -7.68
CA ALA A 93 -7.86 -2.95 -6.33
C ALA A 93 -8.35 -1.68 -5.62
N LEU A 94 -7.67 -0.54 -5.79
CA LEU A 94 -8.13 0.75 -5.28
C LEU A 94 -9.48 1.15 -5.88
N ASP A 95 -9.67 0.95 -7.18
CA ASP A 95 -10.93 1.28 -7.86
C ASP A 95 -12.08 0.40 -7.34
N GLN A 96 -11.82 -0.87 -6.99
CA GLN A 96 -12.79 -1.74 -6.31
C GLN A 96 -13.16 -1.22 -4.92
N VAL A 97 -12.16 -0.82 -4.12
CA VAL A 97 -12.38 -0.23 -2.78
C VAL A 97 -13.19 1.08 -2.89
N LYS A 98 -12.91 1.93 -3.88
CA LYS A 98 -13.67 3.16 -4.15
C LYS A 98 -15.11 2.87 -4.57
N ALA A 99 -15.33 1.81 -5.34
CA ALA A 99 -16.65 1.36 -5.75
C ALA A 99 -17.45 0.68 -4.61
N GLY A 100 -16.85 0.47 -3.44
CA GLY A 100 -17.47 -0.22 -2.30
C GLY A 100 -17.74 -1.70 -2.56
N LYS A 101 -16.96 -2.32 -3.47
CA LYS A 101 -17.06 -3.74 -3.82
C LYS A 101 -16.13 -4.60 -2.99
#